data_AF-A0A5C7LD37-F1
#
_entry.id   AF-A0A5C7LD37-F1
#
_cell.length_a   1.000
_cell.length_b   1.000
_cell.length_c   1.000
_cell.angle_alpha   90.00
_cell.angle_beta   90.00
_cell.angle_gamma   90.00
#
_symmetry.space_group_name_H-M   'P 1'
#
loop_
_entity.id
_entity.type
_entity.pdbx_description
1 polymer ?
#
loop_
_entity_poly.entity_id
_entity_poly.type
_entity_poly.pdbx_seq_one_letter_code
_entity_poly.pdbx_strand_id
1 'polypeptide(L)'
;MNKLGEIQSFINYLNEDIVSAIKELSGIPDASRRHLQKLVFIDVTNRFDSLIDSLLVSFAADSSDFRNSILSKLDEPIAQGEVFKLLLAADPRAATQERLRRELTLNYLSLSHRKKLFDLLSKCYSWADTDVSRPRVNPNIGSISSSKVAKHPKIPNSVLGYADWLYHRRNILVHGSGKSRSFTDSDIKYFRKWDNVTLAKTLSLKLSSIECTSRFYKDLCDLLIKS
;
A
#
# COMPACT_ATOMS: atom_id res chain seq x y z
N MET A 1 2.40 -6.50 -18.17
CA MET A 1 1.60 -5.37 -17.63
C MET A 1 2.47 -4.13 -17.65
N ASN A 2 1.94 -2.96 -18.05
CA ASN A 2 2.74 -1.73 -18.09
C ASN A 2 2.71 -1.06 -16.71
N LYS A 3 3.75 -1.29 -15.90
CA LYS A 3 3.90 -0.73 -14.53
C LYS A 3 3.67 0.78 -14.49
N LEU A 4 4.26 1.51 -15.44
CA LEU A 4 4.13 2.96 -15.53
C LEU A 4 2.69 3.37 -15.83
N GLY A 5 1.99 2.61 -16.67
CA GLY A 5 0.57 2.84 -16.96
C GLY A 5 -0.32 2.68 -15.72
N GLU A 6 -0.04 1.68 -14.87
CA GLU A 6 -0.79 1.46 -13.63
C GLU A 6 -0.57 2.58 -12.61
N ILE A 7 0.69 3.00 -12.42
CA ILE A 7 1.01 4.12 -11.54
C ILE A 7 0.37 5.42 -12.05
N GLN A 8 0.46 5.69 -13.36
CA GLN A 8 -0.14 6.89 -13.95
C GLN A 8 -1.66 6.89 -13.84
N SER A 9 -2.32 5.74 -14.04
CA SER A 9 -3.76 5.60 -13.87
C SER A 9 -4.18 5.95 -12.43
N PHE A 10 -3.43 5.46 -11.44
CA PHE A 10 -3.70 5.79 -10.05
C PHE A 10 -3.42 7.27 -9.72
N ILE A 11 -2.36 7.87 -10.29
CA ILE A 11 -2.11 9.32 -10.17
C ILE A 11 -3.27 10.14 -10.77
N ASN A 12 -3.82 9.73 -11.91
CA ASN A 12 -4.95 10.41 -12.54
C ASN A 12 -6.19 10.36 -11.63
N TYR A 13 -6.51 9.17 -11.07
CA TYR A 13 -7.55 9.00 -10.06
C TYR A 13 -7.35 9.95 -8.85
N LEU A 14 -6.12 10.09 -8.35
CA LEU A 14 -5.83 11.01 -7.24
C LEU A 14 -6.04 12.49 -7.60
N ASN A 15 -5.72 12.90 -8.83
CA ASN A 15 -5.80 14.30 -9.27
C ASN A 15 -7.21 14.70 -9.74
N GLU A 16 -7.99 13.76 -10.26
CA GLU A 16 -9.31 14.01 -10.83
C GLU A 16 -10.40 13.64 -9.82
N ASP A 17 -10.57 12.34 -9.57
CA ASP A 17 -11.66 11.81 -8.78
C ASP A 17 -11.58 12.24 -7.31
N ILE A 18 -10.40 12.15 -6.70
CA ILE A 18 -10.23 12.49 -5.28
C ILE A 18 -10.28 13.98 -5.03
N VAL A 19 -9.73 14.79 -5.93
CA VAL A 19 -9.84 16.24 -5.82
C VAL A 19 -11.30 16.67 -5.99
N SER A 20 -12.05 16.08 -6.93
CA SER A 20 -13.48 16.36 -7.08
C SER A 20 -14.26 15.95 -5.83
N ALA A 21 -14.03 14.73 -5.33
CA ALA A 21 -14.69 14.22 -4.14
C ALA A 21 -14.43 15.11 -2.91
N ILE A 22 -13.19 15.59 -2.72
CA ILE A 22 -12.87 16.51 -1.62
C ILE A 22 -13.66 17.82 -1.73
N LYS A 23 -13.76 18.39 -2.94
CA LYS A 23 -14.55 19.61 -3.20
C LYS A 23 -16.03 19.40 -2.90
N GLU A 24 -16.62 18.33 -3.41
CA GLU A 24 -18.03 18.01 -3.17
C GLU A 24 -18.30 17.79 -1.68
N LEU A 25 -17.46 17.00 -1.00
CA LEU A 25 -17.56 16.77 0.44
C LEU A 25 -17.46 18.06 1.25
N SER A 26 -16.67 19.04 0.79
CA SER A 26 -16.53 20.32 1.51
C SER A 26 -17.86 21.09 1.62
N GLY A 27 -18.75 20.94 0.64
CA GLY A 27 -20.07 21.56 0.61
C GLY A 27 -21.15 20.85 1.45
N ILE A 28 -20.86 19.67 2.00
CA ILE A 28 -21.83 18.86 2.75
C ILE A 28 -21.69 19.12 4.27
N PRO A 29 -22.80 19.25 5.02
CA PRO A 29 -22.78 19.37 6.47
C PRO A 29 -22.08 18.18 7.17
N ASP A 30 -21.40 18.45 8.29
CA ASP A 30 -20.48 17.48 8.92
C ASP A 30 -21.13 16.14 9.29
N ALA A 31 -22.40 16.15 9.73
CA ALA A 31 -23.14 14.95 10.10
C ALA A 31 -23.28 13.96 8.93
N SER A 32 -23.68 14.46 7.76
CA SER A 32 -23.87 13.67 6.54
C SER A 32 -22.54 13.35 5.83
N ARG A 33 -21.56 14.25 5.96
CA ARG A 33 -20.25 14.14 5.32
C ARG A 33 -19.38 13.00 5.87
N ARG A 34 -19.51 12.68 7.17
CA ARG A 34 -18.65 11.69 7.85
C ARG A 34 -18.71 10.30 7.22
N HIS A 35 -19.85 9.86 6.73
CA HIS A 35 -19.97 8.55 6.10
C HIS A 35 -19.23 8.53 4.76
N LEU A 36 -19.51 9.52 3.90
CA LEU A 36 -18.87 9.64 2.60
C LEU A 36 -17.35 9.84 2.71
N GLN A 37 -16.87 10.62 3.69
CA GLN A 37 -15.43 10.75 3.97
C GLN A 37 -14.76 9.41 4.26
N LYS A 38 -15.43 8.51 4.99
CA LYS A 38 -14.90 7.18 5.24
C LYS A 38 -14.82 6.37 3.96
N LEU A 39 -15.88 6.39 3.16
CA LEU A 39 -15.90 5.67 1.88
C LEU A 39 -14.77 6.12 0.97
N VAL A 40 -14.58 7.43 0.81
CA VAL A 40 -13.48 7.99 -0.01
C VAL A 40 -12.12 7.59 0.57
N PHE A 41 -11.91 7.71 1.89
CA PHE A 41 -10.64 7.31 2.51
C PHE A 41 -10.34 5.81 2.32
N ILE A 42 -11.36 4.95 2.48
CA ILE A 42 -11.24 3.51 2.29
C ILE A 42 -10.91 3.20 0.83
N ASP A 43 -11.62 3.82 -0.13
CA ASP A 43 -11.42 3.60 -1.56
C ASP A 43 -9.99 3.97 -1.99
N VAL A 44 -9.50 5.15 -1.60
CA VAL A 44 -8.13 5.60 -1.90
C VAL A 44 -7.09 4.61 -1.37
N THR A 45 -7.25 4.19 -0.12
CA THR A 45 -6.32 3.25 0.52
C THR A 45 -6.37 1.86 -0.13
N ASN A 46 -7.57 1.39 -0.53
CA ASN A 46 -7.76 0.10 -1.20
C ASN A 46 -7.14 0.08 -2.59
N ARG A 47 -7.32 1.15 -3.36
CA ARG A 47 -6.74 1.28 -4.69
C ARG A 47 -5.22 1.33 -4.63
N PHE A 48 -4.65 2.01 -3.62
CA PHE A 48 -3.22 1.99 -3.41
C PHE A 48 -2.69 0.59 -3.04
N ASP A 49 -3.36 -0.14 -2.15
CA ASP A 49 -2.97 -1.52 -1.80
C ASP A 49 -3.08 -2.45 -3.03
N SER A 50 -4.11 -2.26 -3.85
CA SER A 50 -4.29 -3.00 -5.11
C SER A 50 -3.22 -2.66 -6.15
N LEU A 51 -2.78 -1.40 -6.21
CA LEU A 51 -1.66 -0.97 -7.05
C LEU A 51 -0.37 -1.67 -6.62
N ILE A 52 -0.07 -1.74 -5.31
CA ILE A 52 1.10 -2.47 -4.80
C ILE A 52 1.06 -3.93 -5.24
N ASP A 53 -0.09 -4.59 -5.08
CA ASP A 53 -0.27 -5.98 -5.46
C ASP A 53 -0.04 -6.19 -6.97
N SER A 54 -0.59 -5.30 -7.80
CA SER A 54 -0.41 -5.33 -9.25
C SER A 54 1.06 -5.13 -9.65
N LEU A 55 1.75 -4.17 -9.04
CA LEU A 55 3.16 -3.91 -9.28
C LEU A 55 4.03 -5.11 -8.88
N LEU A 56 3.79 -5.71 -7.71
CA LEU A 56 4.51 -6.91 -7.25
C LEU A 56 4.33 -8.08 -8.22
N VAL A 57 3.09 -8.33 -8.69
CA VAL A 57 2.82 -9.35 -9.71
C VAL A 57 3.57 -9.07 -11.00
N SER A 58 3.56 -7.81 -11.46
CA SER A 58 4.32 -7.43 -12.65
C SER A 58 5.82 -7.61 -12.45
N PHE A 59 6.38 -7.26 -11.29
CA PHE A 59 7.81 -7.45 -11.01
C PHE A 59 8.19 -8.92 -10.90
N ALA A 60 7.35 -9.78 -10.35
CA ALA A 60 7.62 -11.21 -10.32
C ALA A 60 7.57 -11.84 -11.73
N ALA A 61 6.77 -11.30 -12.64
CA ALA A 61 6.77 -11.74 -14.04
C ALA A 61 8.08 -11.33 -14.76
N ASP A 62 8.57 -10.12 -14.52
CA ASP A 62 9.67 -9.52 -15.28
C ASP A 62 11.06 -9.79 -14.68
N SER A 63 11.19 -9.86 -13.34
CA SER A 63 12.46 -10.01 -12.63
C SER A 63 12.66 -11.43 -12.12
N SER A 64 13.70 -12.11 -12.61
CA SER A 64 14.09 -13.44 -12.15
C SER A 64 14.46 -13.46 -10.67
N ASP A 65 15.13 -12.43 -10.17
CA ASP A 65 15.66 -12.39 -8.81
C ASP A 65 14.53 -12.23 -7.79
N PHE A 66 13.62 -11.30 -8.07
CA PHE A 66 12.44 -11.11 -7.22
C PHE A 66 11.57 -12.36 -7.24
N ARG A 67 11.31 -12.92 -8.43
CA ARG A 67 10.57 -14.18 -8.60
C ARG A 67 11.18 -15.32 -7.79
N ASN A 68 12.49 -15.56 -7.94
CA ASN A 68 13.18 -16.64 -7.23
C ASN A 68 13.14 -16.45 -5.72
N SER A 69 13.25 -15.21 -5.23
CA SER A 69 13.16 -14.90 -3.79
C SER A 69 11.79 -15.18 -3.16
N ILE A 70 10.72 -15.21 -3.98
CA ILE A 70 9.37 -15.56 -3.55
C ILE A 70 9.15 -17.06 -3.69
N LEU A 71 9.48 -17.62 -4.86
CA LEU A 71 9.26 -19.04 -5.15
C LEU A 71 10.08 -19.94 -4.23
N SER A 72 11.27 -19.53 -3.78
CA SER A 72 12.06 -20.31 -2.82
C SER A 72 11.41 -20.47 -1.44
N LYS A 73 10.33 -19.74 -1.16
CA LYS A 73 9.55 -19.84 0.08
C LYS A 73 8.29 -20.67 -0.09
N LEU A 74 7.93 -21.00 -1.32
CA LEU A 74 6.84 -21.89 -1.67
C LEU A 74 7.46 -23.29 -1.74
N ASP A 75 7.53 -23.98 -0.60
CA ASP A 75 8.15 -25.30 -0.44
C ASP A 75 7.41 -26.44 -1.19
N GLU A 76 6.60 -26.10 -2.20
CA GLU A 76 5.82 -27.06 -2.98
C GLU A 76 6.65 -27.62 -4.14
N PRO A 77 6.97 -28.92 -4.16
CA PRO A 77 7.58 -29.54 -5.32
C PRO A 77 6.60 -29.50 -6.49
N ILE A 78 6.97 -28.82 -7.58
CA ILE A 78 6.18 -28.82 -8.82
C ILE A 78 6.12 -30.26 -9.34
N ALA A 79 4.92 -30.84 -9.40
CA ALA A 79 4.75 -32.17 -9.93
C ALA A 79 5.19 -32.22 -11.40
N GLN A 80 5.91 -33.27 -11.80
CA GLN A 80 6.46 -33.40 -13.16
C GLN A 80 5.36 -33.29 -14.23
N GLY A 81 4.15 -33.80 -13.95
CA GLY A 81 2.98 -33.67 -14.84
C GLY A 81 2.46 -32.24 -15.00
N GLU A 82 2.66 -31.35 -14.02
CA GLU A 82 2.32 -29.93 -14.18
C GLU A 82 3.31 -29.21 -15.10
N VAL A 83 4.59 -29.55 -15.02
CA VAL A 83 5.61 -29.03 -15.94
C VAL A 83 5.26 -29.38 -17.38
N PHE A 84 4.86 -30.64 -17.63
CA PHE A 84 4.42 -31.05 -18.96
C PHE A 84 3.16 -30.30 -19.43
N LYS A 85 2.17 -30.06 -18.54
CA LYS A 85 0.98 -29.27 -18.88
C LYS A 85 1.30 -27.83 -19.26
N LEU A 86 2.24 -27.19 -18.56
CA LEU A 86 2.69 -25.84 -18.87
C LEU A 86 3.44 -25.77 -20.20
N LEU A 87 4.32 -26.74 -20.47
CA LEU A 87 5.09 -26.82 -21.72
C LEU A 87 4.23 -27.13 -22.96
N LEU A 88 3.16 -27.91 -22.78
CA LEU A 88 2.24 -28.29 -23.86
C LEU A 88 1.07 -27.30 -24.05
N ALA A 89 1.01 -26.22 -23.27
CA ALA A 89 0.00 -25.18 -23.45
C ALA A 89 0.16 -24.47 -24.80
N ALA A 90 -0.94 -23.97 -25.37
CA ALA A 90 -0.92 -23.21 -26.63
C ALA A 90 -0.05 -21.95 -26.53
N ASP A 91 0.01 -21.34 -25.34
CA ASP A 91 0.99 -20.31 -24.97
C ASP A 91 1.61 -20.66 -23.60
N PRO A 92 2.78 -21.33 -23.60
CA PRO A 92 3.46 -21.72 -22.37
C PRO A 92 3.86 -20.53 -21.50
N ARG A 93 4.12 -19.36 -22.09
CA ARG A 93 4.50 -18.16 -21.35
C ARG A 93 3.30 -17.59 -20.61
N ALA A 94 2.16 -17.44 -21.28
CA ALA A 94 0.94 -16.97 -20.64
C ALA A 94 0.48 -17.94 -19.53
N ALA A 95 0.53 -19.25 -19.78
CA ALA A 95 0.18 -20.26 -18.79
C ALA A 95 1.08 -20.20 -17.54
N THR A 96 2.39 -19.99 -17.73
CA THR A 96 3.35 -19.84 -16.64
C THR A 96 3.10 -18.55 -15.84
N GLN A 97 2.80 -17.44 -16.52
CA GLN A 97 2.49 -16.16 -15.88
C GLN A 97 1.22 -16.24 -15.04
N GLU A 98 0.18 -16.92 -15.53
CA GLU A 98 -1.07 -17.09 -14.79
C GLU A 98 -0.87 -17.97 -13.54
N ARG A 99 -0.09 -19.04 -13.65
CA ARG A 99 0.26 -19.87 -12.48
C ARG A 99 1.05 -19.06 -11.45
N LEU A 100 2.05 -18.29 -11.89
CA LEU A 100 2.82 -17.42 -11.01
C LEU A 100 1.91 -16.40 -10.30
N ARG A 101 0.99 -15.77 -11.04
CA ARG A 101 0.01 -14.83 -10.48
C ARG A 101 -0.86 -15.49 -9.40
N ARG A 102 -1.33 -16.71 -9.64
CA ARG A 102 -2.12 -17.48 -8.68
C ARG A 102 -1.32 -17.79 -7.41
N GLU A 103 -0.09 -18.25 -7.53
CA GLU A 103 0.78 -18.55 -6.39
C GLU A 103 1.09 -17.32 -5.55
N LEU A 104 1.42 -16.21 -6.22
CA LEU A 104 1.62 -14.93 -5.55
C LEU A 104 0.36 -14.50 -4.81
N THR A 105 -0.81 -14.65 -5.42
CA THR A 105 -2.08 -14.26 -4.80
C THR A 105 -2.37 -15.06 -3.54
N LEU A 106 -2.19 -16.37 -3.58
CA LEU A 106 -2.50 -17.25 -2.45
C LEU A 106 -1.50 -17.07 -1.30
N ASN A 107 -0.22 -17.04 -1.62
CA ASN A 107 0.84 -17.25 -0.63
C ASN A 107 1.60 -15.96 -0.27
N TYR A 108 1.53 -14.92 -1.11
CA TYR A 108 2.33 -13.71 -0.94
C TYR A 108 1.50 -12.43 -0.78
N LEU A 109 0.45 -12.22 -1.57
CA LEU A 109 -0.39 -11.03 -1.48
C LEU A 109 -1.25 -11.00 -0.21
N SER A 110 -1.37 -12.14 0.48
CA SER A 110 -1.98 -12.26 1.81
C SER A 110 -1.10 -11.73 2.94
N LEU A 111 0.17 -11.40 2.68
CA LEU A 111 1.09 -10.82 3.66
C LEU A 111 0.68 -9.39 4.05
N SER A 112 1.21 -8.90 5.17
CA SER A 112 0.91 -7.56 5.66
C SER A 112 1.29 -6.47 4.66
N HIS A 113 0.50 -5.39 4.61
CA HIS A 113 0.75 -4.23 3.75
C HIS A 113 2.18 -3.70 3.88
N ARG A 114 2.70 -3.59 5.12
CA ARG A 114 4.10 -3.24 5.37
C ARG A 114 5.09 -4.14 4.63
N LYS A 115 4.91 -5.46 4.69
CA LYS A 115 5.84 -6.40 4.06
C LYS A 115 5.79 -6.28 2.54
N LYS A 116 4.58 -6.20 1.98
CA LYS A 116 4.37 -5.98 0.54
C LYS A 116 5.06 -4.71 0.05
N LEU A 117 4.84 -3.59 0.75
CA LEU A 117 5.45 -2.30 0.40
C LEU A 117 6.97 -2.30 0.62
N PHE A 118 7.47 -2.92 1.69
CA PHE A 118 8.92 -3.07 1.91
C PHE A 118 9.58 -3.83 0.77
N ASP A 119 9.02 -4.98 0.40
CA ASP A 119 9.57 -5.80 -0.69
C ASP A 119 9.50 -5.06 -2.03
N LEU A 120 8.42 -4.31 -2.29
CA LEU A 120 8.33 -3.45 -3.48
C LEU A 120 9.45 -2.40 -3.51
N LEU A 121 9.61 -1.63 -2.42
CA LEU A 121 10.59 -0.54 -2.37
C LEU A 121 12.03 -1.06 -2.40
N SER A 122 12.36 -2.02 -1.53
CA SER A 122 13.74 -2.49 -1.39
C SER A 122 14.16 -3.46 -2.50
N LYS A 123 13.28 -4.37 -2.95
CA LYS A 123 13.67 -5.43 -3.91
C LYS A 123 13.33 -5.12 -5.35
N CYS A 124 12.23 -4.41 -5.60
CA CYS A 124 11.82 -4.09 -6.97
C CYS A 124 12.37 -2.74 -7.43
N TYR A 125 12.39 -1.74 -6.54
CA TYR A 125 12.89 -0.39 -6.84
C TYR A 125 14.26 -0.09 -6.22
N SER A 126 14.90 -1.09 -5.59
CA SER A 126 16.26 -0.99 -5.04
C SER A 126 16.49 0.18 -4.08
N TRP A 127 15.45 0.59 -3.33
CA TRP A 127 15.62 1.58 -2.27
C TRP A 127 16.51 0.99 -1.17
N ALA A 128 17.47 1.78 -0.70
CA ALA A 128 18.26 1.41 0.47
C ALA A 128 17.34 1.27 1.70
N ASP A 129 17.59 0.27 2.55
CA ASP A 129 16.81 0.05 3.78
C ASP A 129 16.79 1.30 4.69
N THR A 130 17.88 2.07 4.66
CA THR A 130 17.99 3.36 5.36
C THR A 130 16.99 4.39 4.82
N ASP A 131 16.70 4.39 3.53
CA ASP A 131 15.76 5.34 2.91
C ASP A 131 14.31 4.94 3.11
N VAL A 132 14.02 3.64 3.10
CA VAL A 132 12.67 3.11 3.39
C VAL A 132 12.23 3.45 4.82
N SER A 133 13.17 3.40 5.77
CA SER A 133 12.95 3.70 7.19
C SER A 133 13.19 5.17 7.57
N ARG A 134 13.72 5.98 6.65
CA ARG A 134 14.06 7.39 6.90
C ARG A 134 12.81 8.22 7.25
N PRO A 135 12.82 9.00 8.34
CA PRO A 135 11.71 9.86 8.67
C PRO A 135 11.71 11.07 7.75
N ARG A 136 10.93 11.02 6.67
CA ARG A 136 10.86 12.05 5.62
C ARG A 136 9.44 12.41 5.19
N VAL A 137 8.43 11.75 5.74
CA VAL A 137 7.02 12.11 5.55
C VAL A 137 6.65 13.18 6.57
N ASN A 138 5.96 14.23 6.15
CA ASN A 138 5.34 15.18 7.06
C ASN A 138 3.89 14.76 7.34
N PRO A 139 3.56 14.24 8.54
CA PRO A 139 2.23 13.68 8.81
C PRO A 139 1.08 14.68 8.72
N ASN A 140 1.37 15.99 8.87
CA ASN A 140 0.36 17.04 8.87
C ASN A 140 -0.11 17.44 7.47
N ILE A 141 0.72 17.20 6.46
CA ILE A 141 0.44 17.59 5.07
C ILE A 141 0.53 16.42 4.09
N GLY A 142 1.01 15.26 4.53
CA GLY A 142 1.16 14.06 3.72
C GLY A 142 2.37 14.05 2.78
N SER A 143 3.14 15.13 2.69
CA SER A 143 4.22 15.22 1.70
C SER A 143 5.45 14.38 2.06
N ILE A 144 6.11 13.82 1.05
CA ILE A 144 7.40 13.13 1.19
C ILE A 144 8.53 14.08 0.84
N SER A 145 9.33 14.46 1.82
CA SER A 145 10.51 15.31 1.63
C SER A 145 11.72 14.49 1.17
N SER A 146 12.66 15.13 0.46
CA SER A 146 14.00 14.60 0.24
C SER A 146 14.85 14.61 1.52
N SER A 147 14.55 15.54 2.42
CA SER A 147 15.25 15.74 3.69
C SER A 147 14.54 15.06 4.86
N LYS A 148 15.28 14.88 5.96
CA LYS A 148 14.73 14.33 7.19
C LYS A 148 13.76 15.32 7.82
N VAL A 149 12.58 14.86 8.21
CA VAL A 149 11.57 15.64 8.93
C VAL A 149 11.62 15.30 10.43
N ALA A 150 11.26 16.26 11.28
CA ALA A 150 11.16 16.05 12.72
C ALA A 150 10.24 14.86 13.06
N LYS A 151 10.58 14.14 14.13
CA LYS A 151 9.76 13.01 14.61
C LYS A 151 8.41 13.50 15.10
N HIS A 152 7.35 12.80 14.72
CA HIS A 152 6.01 13.06 15.22
C HIS A 152 5.65 12.02 16.29
N PRO A 153 5.15 12.43 17.47
CA PRO A 153 4.99 11.52 18.62
C PRO A 153 3.87 10.48 18.43
N LYS A 154 2.91 10.76 17.55
CA LYS A 154 1.66 9.98 17.41
C LYS A 154 1.41 9.38 16.02
N ILE A 155 2.25 9.72 15.04
CA ILE A 155 2.07 9.29 13.65
C ILE A 155 3.45 8.93 13.10
N PRO A 156 3.65 7.74 12.51
CA PRO A 156 4.91 7.40 11.85
C PRO A 156 5.23 8.39 10.74
N ASN A 157 6.51 8.63 10.52
CA ASN A 157 6.98 9.62 9.55
C ASN A 157 8.01 9.06 8.56
N SER A 158 8.22 7.75 8.54
CA SER A 158 8.85 7.04 7.42
C SER A 158 7.80 6.75 6.34
N VAL A 159 8.25 6.52 5.09
CA VAL A 159 7.34 6.13 4.00
C VAL A 159 6.60 4.85 4.35
N LEU A 160 7.35 3.85 4.80
CA LEU A 160 6.81 2.54 5.17
C LEU A 160 5.85 2.63 6.36
N GLY A 161 6.24 3.32 7.42
CA GLY A 161 5.43 3.45 8.63
C GLY A 161 4.17 4.28 8.41
N TYR A 162 4.23 5.34 7.59
CA TYR A 162 3.06 6.17 7.30
C TYR A 162 2.05 5.42 6.43
N ALA A 163 2.50 4.71 5.38
CA ALA A 163 1.64 3.88 4.55
C ALA A 163 0.94 2.78 5.38
N ASP A 164 1.70 2.07 6.21
CA ASP A 164 1.17 1.04 7.10
C ASP A 164 0.17 1.62 8.12
N TRP A 165 0.47 2.79 8.69
CA TRP A 165 -0.46 3.53 9.53
C TRP A 165 -1.78 3.86 8.80
N LEU A 166 -1.72 4.34 7.55
CA LEU A 166 -2.92 4.58 6.74
C LEU A 166 -3.73 3.30 6.51
N TYR A 167 -3.06 2.17 6.24
CA TYR A 167 -3.71 0.88 6.06
C TYR A 167 -4.42 0.41 7.33
N HIS A 168 -3.78 0.53 8.50
CA HIS A 168 -4.43 0.21 9.79
C HIS A 168 -5.61 1.13 10.09
N ARG A 169 -5.52 2.43 9.76
CA ARG A 169 -6.67 3.35 9.86
C ARG A 169 -7.84 2.88 9.00
N ARG A 170 -7.58 2.44 7.77
CA ARG A 170 -8.59 1.87 6.89
C ARG A 170 -9.21 0.62 7.50
N ASN A 171 -8.42 -0.29 8.07
CA ASN A 171 -8.97 -1.50 8.73
C ASN A 171 -9.89 -1.17 9.90
N ILE A 172 -9.57 -0.15 10.70
CA ILE A 172 -10.47 0.33 11.76
C ILE A 172 -11.78 0.87 11.19
N LEU A 173 -11.74 1.54 10.03
CA LEU A 173 -12.95 2.09 9.40
C LEU A 173 -13.83 1.00 8.77
N VAL A 174 -13.24 -0.08 8.25
CA VAL A 174 -13.95 -1.19 7.60
C VAL A 174 -14.47 -2.20 8.64
N HIS A 175 -13.64 -2.59 9.61
CA HIS A 175 -13.92 -3.69 10.53
C HIS A 175 -14.21 -3.24 11.97
N GLY A 176 -14.02 -1.96 12.29
CA GLY A 176 -14.33 -1.44 13.61
C GLY A 176 -15.83 -1.56 13.90
N SER A 177 -16.17 -2.20 15.03
CA SER A 177 -17.54 -2.22 15.52
C SER A 177 -18.00 -0.77 15.74
N GLY A 178 -19.25 -0.43 15.37
CA GLY A 178 -19.72 0.96 15.23
C GLY A 178 -19.50 1.91 16.42
N LYS A 179 -19.19 1.38 17.61
CA LYS A 179 -18.84 2.14 18.83
C LYS A 179 -17.32 2.30 19.06
N SER A 180 -16.46 1.45 18.48
CA SER A 180 -15.01 1.41 18.66
C SER A 180 -14.29 1.92 17.41
N ARG A 181 -14.12 3.24 17.29
CA ARG A 181 -13.17 3.84 16.34
C ARG A 181 -11.78 3.92 17.00
N SER A 182 -11.25 2.80 17.44
CA SER A 182 -9.99 2.77 18.17
C SER A 182 -9.03 1.74 17.62
N PHE A 183 -7.75 2.08 17.67
CA PHE A 183 -6.68 1.10 17.48
C PHE A 183 -6.75 0.06 18.59
N THR A 184 -6.50 -1.20 18.23
CA THR A 184 -6.40 -2.29 19.20
C THR A 184 -5.10 -2.15 19.99
N ASP A 185 -5.02 -2.79 21.16
CA ASP A 185 -3.77 -2.81 21.94
C ASP A 185 -2.63 -3.50 21.17
N SER A 186 -2.96 -4.46 20.29
CA SER A 186 -2.01 -5.06 19.35
C SER A 186 -1.46 -4.04 18.36
N ASP A 187 -2.31 -3.19 17.76
CA ASP A 187 -1.86 -2.14 16.84
C ASP A 187 -0.93 -1.15 17.57
N ILE A 188 -1.32 -0.74 18.79
CA ILE A 188 -0.53 0.22 19.58
C ILE A 188 0.85 -0.37 19.91
N LYS A 189 0.91 -1.64 20.34
CA LYS A 189 2.17 -2.35 20.61
C LYS A 189 3.02 -2.48 19.34
N TYR A 190 2.39 -2.75 18.21
CA TYR A 190 3.05 -2.88 16.91
C TYR A 190 3.72 -1.57 16.48
N PHE A 191 3.01 -0.45 16.45
CA PHE A 191 3.58 0.85 16.05
C PHE A 191 4.59 1.40 17.06
N ARG A 192 4.44 1.07 18.35
CA ARG A 192 5.46 1.37 19.35
C ARG A 192 6.76 0.62 19.08
N LYS A 193 6.67 -0.66 18.70
CA LYS A 193 7.83 -1.51 18.42
C LYS A 193 8.56 -1.10 17.13
N TRP A 194 7.81 -0.90 16.04
CA TRP A 194 8.41 -0.76 14.70
C TRP A 194 8.72 0.68 14.32
N ASP A 195 7.90 1.64 14.75
CA ASP A 195 8.02 3.04 14.33
C ASP A 195 8.32 3.98 15.50
N ASN A 196 8.41 3.46 16.72
CA ASN A 196 8.65 4.21 17.96
C ASN A 196 7.63 5.36 18.17
N VAL A 197 6.35 5.06 17.90
CA VAL A 197 5.25 6.02 17.99
C VAL A 197 4.20 5.53 18.99
N THR A 198 3.61 6.45 19.76
CA THR A 198 2.45 6.15 20.60
C THR A 198 1.19 6.66 19.94
N LEU A 199 0.45 5.75 19.29
CA LEU A 199 -0.76 6.10 18.55
C LEU A 199 -1.83 6.72 19.44
N ALA A 200 -2.62 7.64 18.86
CA ALA A 200 -3.85 8.08 19.49
C ALA A 200 -4.83 6.89 19.58
N LYS A 201 -5.44 6.68 20.75
CA LYS A 201 -6.38 5.57 20.97
C LYS A 201 -7.57 5.64 20.03
N THR A 202 -8.09 6.85 19.76
CA THR A 202 -9.25 7.07 18.90
C THR A 202 -8.88 7.62 17.53
N LEU A 203 -9.61 7.17 16.52
CA LEU A 203 -9.48 7.60 15.14
C LEU A 203 -10.47 8.73 14.85
N SER A 204 -9.92 9.91 14.53
CA SER A 204 -10.66 10.99 13.88
C SER A 204 -10.32 10.98 12.39
N LEU A 205 -11.35 11.01 11.54
CA LEU A 205 -11.19 11.21 10.10
C LEU A 205 -11.75 12.58 9.76
N LYS A 206 -10.88 13.46 9.26
CA LYS A 206 -11.23 14.80 8.79
C LYS A 206 -11.08 14.84 7.27
N LEU A 207 -11.64 15.84 6.60
CA LEU A 207 -11.45 16.04 5.16
C LEU A 207 -9.95 16.14 4.80
N SER A 208 -9.18 16.89 5.62
CA SER A 208 -7.73 17.00 5.49
C SER A 208 -6.99 15.66 5.62
N SER A 209 -7.59 14.63 6.22
CA SER A 209 -6.98 13.29 6.23
C SER A 209 -6.95 12.68 4.83
N ILE A 210 -7.98 12.92 4.01
CA ILE A 210 -8.05 12.43 2.62
C ILE A 210 -7.03 13.21 1.78
N GLU A 211 -6.94 14.53 1.95
CA GLU A 211 -5.95 15.38 1.28
C GLU A 211 -4.52 14.93 1.57
N CYS A 212 -4.18 14.70 2.85
CA CYS A 212 -2.85 14.23 3.24
C CYS A 212 -2.56 12.84 2.66
N THR A 213 -3.54 11.92 2.72
CA THR A 213 -3.40 10.58 2.14
C THR A 213 -3.17 10.64 0.63
N SER A 214 -3.97 11.43 -0.09
CA SER A 214 -3.84 11.61 -1.54
C SER A 214 -2.47 12.19 -1.91
N ARG A 215 -2.02 13.22 -1.20
CA ARG A 215 -0.69 13.81 -1.42
C ARG A 215 0.43 12.81 -1.15
N PHE A 216 0.35 12.06 -0.05
CA PHE A 216 1.34 11.04 0.28
C PHE A 216 1.46 9.98 -0.82
N TYR A 217 0.33 9.43 -1.27
CA TYR A 217 0.34 8.41 -2.30
C TYR A 217 0.80 8.95 -3.64
N LYS A 218 0.44 10.18 -3.99
CA LYS A 218 0.96 10.85 -5.19
C LYS A 218 2.47 11.03 -5.13
N ASP A 219 2.98 11.62 -4.06
CA ASP A 219 4.43 11.83 -3.88
C ASP A 219 5.20 10.49 -3.93
N LEU A 220 4.63 9.42 -3.36
CA LEU A 220 5.22 8.09 -3.43
C LEU A 220 5.22 7.56 -4.86
N CYS A 221 4.12 7.67 -5.60
CA CYS A 221 4.04 7.26 -6.99
C CYS A 221 5.03 8.05 -7.88
N ASP A 222 5.16 9.35 -7.67
CA ASP A 222 6.13 10.20 -8.38
C ASP A 222 7.57 9.76 -8.10
N LEU A 223 7.86 9.28 -6.89
CA LEU A 223 9.16 8.70 -6.56
C LEU A 223 9.38 7.36 -7.26
N LEU A 224 8.36 6.49 -7.31
CA LEU A 224 8.42 5.20 -8.01
C LEU A 224 8.64 5.34 -9.52
N ILE A 225 8.12 6.41 -10.14
CA ILE A 225 8.34 6.70 -11.56
C ILE A 225 9.79 7.15 -11.82
N LYS A 226 10.42 7.82 -10.86
CA LYS A 226 11.78 8.39 -10.99
C LYS A 226 12.89 7.39 -10.69
N SER A 227 12.60 6.35 -9.91
CA SER A 227 13.51 5.24 -9.57
C SER A 227 13.54 4.20 -10.67
#